data_AF-A0A2V6H334-F1
#
_entry.id   AF-A0A2V6H334-F1
#
_cell.length_a   1.000
_cell.length_b   1.000
_cell.length_c   1.000
_cell.angle_alpha   90.00
_cell.angle_beta   90.00
_cell.angle_gamma   90.00
#
_symmetry.space_group_name_H-M   'P 1'
#
loop_
_entity.id
_entity.type
_entity.pdbx_description
1 polymer ?
#
loop_
_entity_poly.entity_id
_entity_poly.type
_entity_poly.pdbx_seq_one_letter_code
_entity_poly.pdbx_strand_id
1 'polypeptide(L)'
;MGLSDFPRFIRKNYELHEWRHASAVLRTDFKEEWNDIVAVLTKFRICKSHITVGGGGKSKVSASIDRAFTSRGWRERKFQTQIRVDENIIDSPTHKVDCFKNGVGVEIEWNNKTEFYDRALNNMDLTMRWR
;
A
#
# COMPACT_ATOMS: atom_id res chain seq x y z
N MET A 1 17.81 -1.05 -13.40
CA MET A 1 18.16 -0.72 -12.00
C MET A 1 16.95 -0.75 -11.06
N GLY A 2 15.73 -0.37 -11.47
CA GLY A 2 14.58 -0.36 -10.54
C GLY A 2 14.19 -1.73 -9.97
N LEU A 3 13.57 -2.60 -10.78
CA LEU A 3 13.07 -3.89 -10.28
C LEU A 3 14.16 -4.88 -9.83
N SER A 4 15.40 -4.73 -10.30
CA SER A 4 16.53 -5.58 -9.93
C SER A 4 16.93 -5.47 -8.45
N ASP A 5 16.56 -4.36 -7.80
CA ASP A 5 16.89 -4.09 -6.39
C ASP A 5 16.06 -4.95 -5.42
N PHE A 6 14.94 -5.52 -5.87
CA PHE A 6 14.20 -6.48 -5.06
C PHE A 6 14.97 -7.81 -4.91
N PRO A 7 14.93 -8.44 -3.73
CA PRO A 7 15.50 -9.77 -3.55
C PRO A 7 15.00 -10.78 -4.58
N ARG A 8 15.88 -11.70 -4.97
CA ARG A 8 15.57 -12.75 -5.97
C ARG A 8 14.31 -13.53 -5.62
N PHE A 9 14.07 -13.77 -4.33
CA PHE A 9 12.86 -14.42 -3.86
C PHE A 9 11.60 -13.65 -4.30
N ILE A 10 11.55 -12.34 -4.06
CA ILE A 10 10.39 -11.52 -4.43
C ILE A 10 10.21 -11.52 -5.94
N ARG A 11 11.28 -11.26 -6.70
CA ARG A 11 11.24 -11.24 -8.18
C ARG A 11 10.78 -12.54 -8.83
N LYS A 12 10.90 -13.69 -8.15
CA LYS A 12 10.47 -14.99 -8.65
C LYS A 12 9.03 -15.34 -8.27
N ASN A 13 8.54 -14.82 -7.14
CA ASN A 13 7.24 -15.21 -6.57
C ASN A 13 6.17 -14.12 -6.66
N TYR A 14 6.55 -12.91 -7.08
CA TYR A 14 5.64 -11.78 -7.24
C TYR A 14 5.80 -11.18 -8.63
N GLU A 15 4.68 -10.69 -9.16
CA GLU A 15 4.68 -9.78 -10.29
C GLU A 15 4.92 -8.36 -9.77
N LEU A 16 5.91 -7.67 -10.33
CA LEU A 16 6.33 -6.35 -9.87
C LEU A 16 6.18 -5.36 -11.01
N HIS A 17 5.47 -4.28 -10.73
CA HIS A 17 5.33 -3.13 -11.62
C HIS A 17 5.79 -1.88 -10.89
N GLU A 18 6.48 -0.99 -11.59
CA GLU A 18 7.07 0.22 -11.03
C GLU A 18 6.70 1.43 -11.87
N TRP A 19 6.32 2.52 -11.20
CA TRP A 19 6.09 3.82 -11.81
C TRP A 19 7.03 4.86 -11.21
N ARG A 20 7.47 5.81 -12.04
CA ARG A 20 8.25 7.00 -11.63
C ARG A 20 9.46 6.70 -10.73
N HIS A 21 10.18 5.61 -11.00
CA HIS A 21 11.37 5.20 -10.23
C HIS A 21 11.11 4.99 -8.73
N ALA A 22 9.91 4.53 -8.36
CA ALA A 22 9.52 4.38 -6.95
C ALA A 22 10.51 3.54 -6.12
N SER A 23 11.07 2.46 -6.67
CA SER A 23 12.06 1.64 -5.96
C SER A 23 13.33 2.42 -5.60
N ALA A 24 13.82 3.27 -6.50
CA ALA A 24 15.01 4.09 -6.26
C ALA A 24 14.76 5.14 -5.16
N VAL A 25 13.59 5.78 -5.18
CA VAL A 25 13.18 6.74 -4.14
C VAL A 25 13.07 6.04 -2.79
N LEU A 26 12.36 4.91 -2.72
CA LEU A 26 12.20 4.15 -1.49
C LEU A 26 13.55 3.69 -0.93
N ARG A 27 14.43 3.15 -1.78
CA ARG A 27 15.74 2.64 -1.32
C ARG A 27 16.70 3.74 -0.89
N THR A 28 16.56 4.95 -1.42
CA THR A 28 17.49 6.06 -1.13
C THR A 28 17.01 6.85 0.08
N ASP A 29 15.74 7.27 0.05
CA ASP A 29 15.19 8.25 0.98
C ASP A 29 14.38 7.58 2.12
N PHE A 30 13.86 6.37 1.90
CA PHE A 30 12.97 5.64 2.83
C PHE A 30 13.49 4.22 3.11
N LYS A 31 14.77 4.09 3.45
CA LYS A 31 15.48 2.80 3.62
C LYS A 31 14.80 1.87 4.63
N GLU A 32 14.33 2.41 5.75
CA GLU A 32 13.63 1.67 6.80
C GLU A 32 12.33 1.08 6.25
N GLU A 33 11.53 1.90 5.57
CA GLU A 33 10.25 1.50 4.98
C GLU A 33 10.46 0.48 3.85
N TRP A 34 11.49 0.67 3.02
CA TRP A 34 11.89 -0.31 2.00
C TRP A 34 12.20 -1.67 2.62
N ASN A 35 13.02 -1.69 3.68
CA ASN A 35 13.38 -2.93 4.38
C ASN A 35 12.15 -3.61 5.00
N ASP A 36 11.23 -2.83 5.56
CA ASP A 36 9.96 -3.33 6.09
C ASP A 36 9.13 -4.00 4.99
N ILE A 37 8.92 -3.32 3.84
CA ILE A 37 8.16 -3.86 2.70
C ILE A 37 8.79 -5.14 2.19
N VAL A 38 10.11 -5.15 1.97
CA VAL A 38 10.84 -6.33 1.52
C VAL A 38 10.72 -7.48 2.52
N ALA A 39 10.82 -7.20 3.83
CA ALA A 39 10.69 -8.21 4.87
C ALA A 39 9.27 -8.81 4.93
N VAL A 40 8.23 -7.98 4.80
CA VAL A 40 6.84 -8.42 4.78
C VAL A 40 6.58 -9.29 3.55
N LEU A 41 6.92 -8.84 2.35
CA LEU A 41 6.74 -9.59 1.11
C LEU A 41 7.55 -10.89 1.09
N THR A 42 8.76 -10.89 1.64
CA THR A 42 9.58 -12.10 1.71
C THR A 42 8.95 -13.17 2.60
N LYS A 43 8.30 -12.77 3.71
CA LYS A 43 7.68 -13.69 4.68
C LYS A 43 6.25 -14.08 4.33
N PHE A 44 5.52 -13.22 3.62
CA PHE A 44 4.12 -13.44 3.30
C PHE A 44 3.92 -14.70 2.44
N ARG A 45 3.00 -15.58 2.85
CA ARG A 45 2.61 -16.77 2.11
C ARG A 45 1.10 -16.94 2.17
N ILE A 46 0.51 -17.31 1.05
CA ILE A 46 -0.90 -17.65 0.97
C ILE A 46 -1.06 -19.12 1.40
N CYS A 47 -1.67 -19.35 2.55
CA CYS A 47 -2.00 -20.69 3.01
C CYS A 47 -3.35 -21.12 2.42
N LYS A 48 -3.48 -22.39 1.98
CA LYS A 48 -4.75 -22.94 1.48
C LYS A 48 -5.90 -22.76 2.48
N SER A 49 -5.59 -22.90 3.77
CA SER A 49 -6.52 -22.66 4.89
C SER A 49 -7.01 -21.21 5.03
N HIS A 50 -6.32 -20.23 4.42
CA HIS A 50 -6.76 -18.83 4.39
C HIS A 50 -7.74 -18.55 3.24
N ILE A 51 -7.80 -19.43 2.24
CA ILE A 51 -8.68 -19.31 1.07
C ILE A 51 -9.98 -20.12 1.27
N THR A 52 -9.90 -21.28 1.93
CA THR A 52 -11.03 -22.21 2.08
C THR A 52 -12.08 -21.80 3.11
N VAL A 53 -11.88 -20.70 3.86
CA VAL A 53 -12.85 -20.21 4.84
C VAL A 53 -13.80 -19.25 4.13
N GLY A 54 -15.10 -19.56 4.12
CA GLY A 54 -16.16 -18.76 3.50
C GLY A 54 -16.20 -17.31 4.00
N GLY A 55 -16.62 -16.40 3.11
CA GLY A 55 -16.52 -14.95 3.27
C GLY A 55 -17.46 -14.32 4.31
N GLY A 56 -17.06 -13.14 4.81
CA GLY A 56 -17.83 -12.32 5.76
C GLY A 56 -17.11 -11.10 6.36
N GLY A 57 -15.87 -10.80 5.94
CA GLY A 57 -15.08 -9.66 6.46
C GLY A 57 -13.69 -9.57 5.83
N LYS A 58 -12.79 -8.74 6.39
CA LYS A 58 -11.37 -8.68 5.98
C LYS A 58 -10.78 -10.11 5.98
N SER A 59 -10.30 -10.55 4.82
CA SER A 59 -9.72 -11.89 4.67
C SER A 59 -8.58 -12.12 5.68
N LYS A 60 -8.43 -13.36 6.15
CA LYS A 60 -7.27 -13.76 6.96
C LYS A 60 -5.94 -13.41 6.26
N VAL A 61 -5.97 -13.33 4.94
CA VAL A 61 -4.85 -12.89 4.10
C VAL A 61 -4.53 -11.42 4.34
N SER A 62 -5.45 -10.49 4.07
CA SER A 62 -5.22 -9.05 4.31
C SER A 62 -4.84 -8.74 5.75
N ALA A 63 -5.54 -9.35 6.70
CA ALA A 63 -5.26 -9.16 8.12
C ALA A 63 -3.86 -9.65 8.53
N SER A 64 -3.30 -10.63 7.81
CA SER A 64 -1.92 -11.10 8.06
C SER A 64 -0.87 -10.10 7.61
N ILE A 65 -1.11 -9.43 6.47
CA ILE A 65 -0.22 -8.40 5.94
C ILE A 65 -0.33 -7.14 6.78
N ASP A 66 -1.55 -6.71 7.12
CA ASP A 66 -1.80 -5.57 8.02
C ASP A 66 -1.01 -5.73 9.32
N ARG A 67 -1.15 -6.87 10.01
CA ARG A 67 -0.40 -7.15 11.25
C ARG A 67 1.11 -7.13 11.05
N ALA A 68 1.60 -7.59 9.91
CA ALA A 68 3.02 -7.60 9.61
C ALA A 68 3.58 -6.17 9.52
N PHE A 69 2.84 -5.24 8.93
CA PHE A 69 3.17 -3.81 8.90
C PHE A 69 2.95 -3.13 10.26
N THR A 70 1.83 -3.37 10.95
CA THR A 70 1.56 -2.76 12.25
C THR A 70 2.62 -3.12 13.31
N SER A 71 3.11 -4.36 13.29
CA SER A 71 4.21 -4.79 14.17
C SER A 71 5.55 -4.08 13.91
N ARG A 72 5.69 -3.40 12.77
CA ARG A 72 6.84 -2.56 12.37
C ARG A 72 6.59 -1.06 12.56
N GLY A 73 5.50 -0.72 13.26
CA GLY A 73 5.16 0.67 13.58
C GLY A 73 4.36 1.40 12.49
N TRP A 74 3.93 0.73 11.44
CA TRP A 74 3.01 1.30 10.45
C TRP A 74 1.61 1.45 11.05
N ARG A 75 0.89 2.51 10.70
CA ARG A 75 -0.44 2.80 11.27
C ARG A 75 -1.41 3.27 10.20
N GLU A 76 -2.70 3.00 10.38
CA GLU A 76 -3.75 3.60 9.54
C GLU A 76 -3.66 5.12 9.66
N ARG A 77 -3.75 5.82 8.54
CA ARG A 77 -3.79 7.28 8.51
C ARG A 77 -4.94 7.76 7.64
N LYS A 78 -5.83 8.55 8.25
CA LYS A 78 -6.87 9.30 7.53
C LYS A 78 -6.30 10.63 7.06
N PHE A 79 -6.40 10.91 5.77
CA PHE A 79 -6.04 12.20 5.20
C PHE A 79 -7.30 13.05 4.99
N GLN A 80 -7.24 14.27 5.49
CA GLN A 80 -8.23 15.30 5.20
C GLN A 80 -7.69 16.13 4.05
N THR A 81 -8.46 16.22 2.97
CA THR A 81 -8.12 16.97 1.76
C THR A 81 -9.18 18.00 1.51
N GLN A 82 -8.75 19.24 1.23
CA GLN A 82 -9.65 20.33 0.84
C GLN A 82 -9.15 20.89 -0.49
N ILE A 83 -10.08 21.15 -1.39
CA ILE A 83 -9.80 21.81 -2.66
C ILE A 83 -10.24 23.25 -2.48
N ARG A 84 -9.30 24.18 -2.62
CA ARG A 84 -9.61 25.62 -2.63
C ARG A 84 -9.72 26.10 -4.07
N VAL A 85 -10.88 26.65 -4.43
CA VAL A 85 -11.12 27.32 -5.72
C VAL A 85 -11.52 28.76 -5.39
N ASP A 86 -10.63 29.70 -5.72
CA ASP A 86 -10.72 31.11 -5.32
C ASP A 86 -10.87 31.26 -3.78
N GLU A 87 -12.01 31.82 -3.33
CA GLU A 87 -12.35 31.99 -1.92
C GLU A 87 -13.16 30.80 -1.35
N ASN A 88 -13.59 29.87 -2.20
CA ASN A 88 -14.39 28.73 -1.78
C ASN A 88 -13.52 27.54 -1.40
N ILE A 89 -13.78 26.98 -0.22
CA ILE A 89 -13.17 25.73 0.24
C ILE A 89 -14.19 24.62 0.05
N ILE A 90 -13.83 23.62 -0.74
CA ILE A 90 -14.62 22.41 -0.98
C ILE A 90 -13.92 21.27 -0.27
N ASP A 91 -14.60 20.64 0.69
CA ASP A 91 -14.10 19.41 1.29
C ASP A 91 -14.10 18.30 0.23
N SER A 92 -12.91 17.72 0.00
CA SER A 92 -12.73 16.58 -0.88
C SER A 92 -12.89 15.28 -0.10
N PRO A 93 -13.31 14.16 -0.74
CA PRO A 93 -13.46 12.87 -0.09
C PRO A 93 -12.22 12.49 0.74
N THR A 94 -12.42 12.27 2.04
CA THR A 94 -11.32 11.82 2.91
C THR A 94 -10.95 10.38 2.57
N HIS A 95 -9.68 10.16 2.22
CA HIS A 95 -9.13 8.84 1.97
C HIS A 95 -8.36 8.33 3.20
N LYS A 96 -8.47 7.03 3.46
CA LYS A 96 -7.72 6.34 4.51
C LYS A 96 -6.69 5.45 3.84
N VAL A 97 -5.45 5.54 4.30
CA VAL A 97 -4.37 4.63 3.92
C VAL A 97 -4.23 3.56 5.00
N ASP A 98 -4.30 2.29 4.61
CA ASP A 98 -4.24 1.14 5.51
C ASP A 98 -2.98 1.14 6.38
N CYS A 99 -1.81 1.29 5.75
CA CYS A 99 -0.51 1.29 6.42
C CYS A 99 0.30 2.52 6.01
N PHE A 100 0.54 3.45 6.93
CA PHE A 100 1.34 4.64 6.69
C PHE A 100 2.52 4.76 7.67
N LYS A 101 3.70 5.10 7.15
CA LYS A 101 4.90 5.37 7.93
C LYS A 101 5.82 6.34 7.17
N ASN A 102 6.26 7.41 7.85
CA ASN A 102 7.27 8.33 7.34
C ASN A 102 7.06 8.86 5.90
N GLY A 103 5.82 9.15 5.48
CA GLY A 103 5.56 9.63 4.11
C GLY A 103 5.33 8.53 3.07
N VAL A 104 5.50 7.25 3.45
CA VAL A 104 5.21 6.08 2.62
C VAL A 104 3.87 5.49 3.03
N GLY A 105 3.01 5.26 2.03
CA GLY A 105 1.73 4.57 2.19
C GLY A 105 1.75 3.21 1.50
N VAL A 106 1.18 2.20 2.15
CA VAL A 106 0.94 0.85 1.61
C VAL A 106 -0.54 0.55 1.75
N GLU A 107 -1.17 0.20 0.63
CA GLU A 107 -2.56 -0.23 0.55
C GLU A 107 -2.62 -1.71 0.22
N ILE A 108 -3.49 -2.45 0.90
CA ILE A 108 -3.58 -3.91 0.76
C ILE A 108 -4.96 -4.28 0.24
N GLU A 109 -5.01 -4.70 -1.02
CA GLU A 109 -6.26 -5.07 -1.67
C GLU A 109 -6.36 -6.60 -1.85
N TRP A 110 -7.46 -7.19 -1.40
CA TRP A 110 -7.72 -8.63 -1.52
C TRP A 110 -9.19 -8.89 -1.83
N ASN A 111 -9.43 -9.67 -2.91
CA ASN A 111 -10.76 -10.09 -3.37
C ASN A 111 -11.72 -8.92 -3.58
N ASN A 112 -11.53 -8.18 -4.67
CA ASN A 112 -12.38 -7.06 -4.99
C ASN A 112 -13.14 -7.24 -6.31
N LYS A 113 -14.37 -6.74 -6.35
CA LYS A 113 -15.07 -6.43 -7.60
C LYS A 113 -14.40 -5.18 -8.18
N THR A 114 -14.08 -5.19 -9.46
CA THR A 114 -13.15 -4.31 -10.21
C THR A 114 -13.13 -2.80 -9.85
N GLU A 115 -14.21 -2.24 -9.31
CA GLU A 115 -14.39 -0.80 -9.09
C GLU A 115 -13.56 -0.16 -7.96
N PHE A 116 -13.01 -0.92 -6.99
CA PHE A 116 -12.22 -0.27 -5.91
C PHE A 116 -10.72 -0.17 -6.20
N TYR A 117 -10.17 -0.98 -7.11
CA TYR A 117 -8.77 -0.88 -7.53
C TYR A 117 -8.51 0.45 -8.25
N ASP A 118 -9.38 0.79 -9.20
CA ASP A 118 -9.29 2.07 -9.93
C ASP A 118 -9.49 3.27 -9.00
N ARG A 119 -10.33 3.14 -7.97
CA ARG A 119 -10.52 4.20 -6.96
C ARG A 119 -9.27 4.37 -6.09
N ALA A 120 -8.63 3.29 -5.65
CA ALA A 120 -7.42 3.34 -4.84
C ALA A 120 -6.27 3.99 -5.63
N LEU A 121 -6.08 3.60 -6.90
CA LEU A 121 -5.09 4.23 -7.78
C LEU A 121 -5.36 5.73 -7.97
N ASN A 122 -6.60 6.11 -8.28
CA ASN A 122 -6.96 7.52 -8.43
C ASN A 122 -6.75 8.32 -7.15
N ASN A 123 -7.04 7.74 -5.97
CA ASN A 123 -6.82 8.39 -4.69
C ASN A 123 -5.33 8.53 -4.34
N MET A 124 -4.49 7.54 -4.69
CA MET A 124 -3.04 7.64 -4.56
C MET A 124 -2.48 8.78 -5.42
N ASP A 125 -2.91 8.87 -6.68
CA ASP A 125 -2.50 9.93 -7.60
C ASP A 125 -2.91 11.33 -7.10
N LEU A 126 -4.13 11.47 -6.58
CA LEU A 126 -4.58 12.72 -5.95
C LEU A 126 -3.71 13.06 -4.74
N THR A 127 -3.50 12.11 -3.82
CA THR A 127 -2.72 12.35 -2.60
C THR A 127 -1.26 12.72 -2.90
N MET A 128 -0.65 12.12 -3.93
CA MET A 128 0.72 12.43 -4.35
C MET A 128 0.87 13.77 -5.06
N ARG A 129 -0.18 14.30 -5.70
CA ARG A 129 -0.16 15.61 -6.39
C ARG A 129 -0.20 16.81 -5.45
N TRP A 130 -0.61 16.62 -4.18
CA TRP A 130 -0.75 17.70 -3.20
C TRP A 130 0.42 17.81 -2.21
N ARG A 131 1.55 17.14 -2.51
CA ARG A 131 2.82 17.32 -1.79
C ARG A 131 3.82 18.12 -2.61
#